data_AF-A0A512B3R6-F1
#
_entry.id   AF-A0A512B3R6-F1
#
_cell.length_a   1.000
_cell.length_b   1.000
_cell.length_c   1.000
_cell.angle_alpha   90.00
_cell.angle_beta   90.00
_cell.angle_gamma   90.00
#
_symmetry.space_group_name_H-M   'P 1'
#
loop_
_entity.id
_entity.type
_entity.pdbx_description
1 polymer ?
#
loop_
_entity_poly.entity_id
_entity_poly.type
_entity_poly.pdbx_seq_one_letter_code
_entity_poly.pdbx_strand_id
1 'polypeptide(L)'
;MVDLIKSFIDFFVNKENKTSAKYIWGFIIFVLLLIANDITGFTNYYSTHKGLEVAKEATELLKADSLSSKTRLELESVRDKAITRKSIIDKSTDWLKAVNWNQVKIKIVQNQDNPEKNQTIVRELPRSAIWHVVTSTVLFILFGILVAFVSLFSPDIGGLVKRVIVFFIVSVITAGLAWWLSFMFGLIPKIAGNWLWNYILNILLQLLFVYTAIKSSKNNKSTR
;
A
#
# COMPACT_ATOMS: atom_id res chain seq x y z
N MET A 1 -17.08 16.30 25.83
CA MET A 1 -16.64 15.24 24.89
C MET A 1 -17.66 15.05 23.76
N VAL A 2 -18.95 14.91 24.09
CA VAL A 2 -20.04 14.85 23.09
C VAL A 2 -20.10 16.09 22.20
N ASP A 3 -19.93 17.30 22.77
CA ASP A 3 -19.97 18.55 21.98
C ASP A 3 -18.80 18.69 20.99
N LEU A 4 -17.62 18.15 21.35
CA LEU A 4 -16.47 18.10 20.45
C LEU A 4 -16.71 17.15 19.27
N ILE A 5 -17.28 15.97 19.53
CA ILE A 5 -17.64 15.01 18.48
C ILE A 5 -18.72 15.59 17.57
N LYS A 6 -19.71 16.27 18.13
CA LYS A 6 -20.78 16.90 17.37
C LYS A 6 -20.24 18.02 16.47
N SER A 7 -19.44 18.92 17.03
CA SER A 7 -18.77 19.98 16.25
C SER A 7 -17.86 19.42 15.16
N PHE A 8 -17.19 18.31 15.43
CA PHE A 8 -16.37 17.60 14.45
C PHE A 8 -17.20 16.99 13.32
N ILE A 9 -18.28 16.28 13.62
CA ILE A 9 -19.20 15.74 12.61
C ILE A 9 -19.82 16.86 11.79
N ASP A 10 -20.26 17.94 12.46
CA ASP A 10 -20.85 19.11 11.82
C ASP A 10 -19.85 19.77 10.85
N PHE A 11 -18.56 19.77 11.15
CA PHE A 11 -17.53 20.26 10.22
C PHE A 11 -17.49 19.47 8.90
N PHE A 12 -17.61 18.14 8.96
CA PHE A 12 -17.61 17.29 7.76
C PHE A 12 -18.95 17.28 7.02
N VAL A 13 -20.07 17.40 7.74
CA VAL A 13 -21.44 17.36 7.17
C VAL A 13 -21.84 18.72 6.59
N ASN A 14 -21.43 19.84 7.19
CA ASN A 14 -21.84 21.17 6.75
C ASN A 14 -21.35 21.48 5.32
N LYS A 15 -22.27 21.73 4.39
CA LYS A 15 -21.97 22.03 2.97
C LYS A 15 -21.24 23.37 2.77
N GLU A 16 -21.32 24.29 3.73
CA GLU A 16 -20.67 25.60 3.65
C GLU A 16 -19.15 25.51 3.78
N ASN A 17 -18.65 24.46 4.45
CA ASN A 17 -17.22 24.24 4.60
C ASN A 17 -16.61 23.79 3.26
N LYS A 18 -15.53 24.46 2.85
CA LYS A 18 -14.78 24.13 1.63
C LYS A 18 -14.38 22.65 1.63
N THR A 19 -14.73 21.93 0.56
CA THR A 19 -14.41 20.50 0.41
C THR A 19 -12.92 20.21 0.56
N SER A 20 -12.06 21.11 0.10
CA SER A 20 -10.60 21.00 0.28
C SER A 20 -10.18 20.98 1.75
N ALA A 21 -10.80 21.80 2.61
CA ALA A 21 -10.50 21.82 4.04
C ALA A 21 -10.93 20.52 4.74
N LYS A 22 -12.06 19.92 4.32
CA LYS A 22 -12.52 18.63 4.83
C LYS A 22 -11.54 17.50 4.50
N TYR A 23 -11.02 17.46 3.27
CA TYR A 23 -10.01 16.47 2.89
C TYR A 23 -8.70 16.64 3.66
N ILE A 24 -8.26 17.87 3.89
CA ILE A 24 -7.06 18.16 4.67
C ILE A 24 -7.22 17.67 6.11
N TRP A 25 -8.32 18.02 6.78
CA TRP A 25 -8.58 17.56 8.15
C TRP A 25 -8.77 16.05 8.23
N GLY A 26 -9.44 15.45 7.26
CA GLY A 26 -9.56 13.99 7.16
C GLY A 26 -8.20 13.31 7.04
N PHE A 27 -7.31 13.88 6.22
CA PHE A 27 -5.93 13.39 6.07
C PHE A 27 -5.11 13.55 7.35
N ILE A 28 -5.20 14.70 8.04
CA ILE A 28 -4.51 14.92 9.32
C ILE A 28 -4.93 13.87 10.35
N ILE A 29 -6.22 13.59 10.45
CA ILE A 29 -6.74 12.59 11.40
C ILE A 29 -6.28 11.19 11.02
N PHE A 30 -6.29 10.88 9.73
CA PHE A 30 -5.74 9.61 9.25
C PHE A 30 -4.26 9.45 9.65
N VAL A 31 -3.43 10.49 9.47
CA VAL A 31 -2.03 10.47 9.90
C VAL A 31 -1.91 10.31 11.42
N LEU A 32 -2.72 11.02 12.21
CA LEU A 32 -2.73 10.89 13.67
C LEU A 32 -3.12 9.47 14.11
N LEU A 33 -4.05 8.82 13.43
CA LEU A 33 -4.42 7.42 13.70
C LEU A 33 -3.27 6.46 13.39
N LEU A 34 -2.51 6.70 12.31
CA LEU A 34 -1.32 5.90 12.00
C LEU A 34 -0.24 6.05 13.08
N ILE A 35 0.03 7.28 13.52
CA ILE A 35 0.99 7.57 14.60
C ILE A 35 0.52 6.94 15.91
N ALA A 36 -0.76 7.10 16.27
CA ALA A 36 -1.32 6.51 17.47
C ALA A 36 -1.22 4.97 17.42
N ASN A 37 -1.49 4.36 16.27
CA ASN A 37 -1.34 2.92 16.07
C ASN A 37 0.11 2.44 16.23
N ASP A 38 1.08 3.22 15.76
CA ASP A 38 2.51 2.92 15.90
C ASP A 38 2.96 3.04 17.38
N ILE A 39 2.63 4.15 18.05
CA ILE A 39 2.95 4.38 19.46
C ILE A 39 2.33 3.33 20.37
N THR A 40 1.06 3.00 20.15
CA THR A 40 0.34 2.01 20.97
C THR A 40 0.70 0.57 20.58
N GLY A 41 1.32 0.35 19.41
CA GLY A 41 1.52 -0.97 18.85
C GLY A 41 0.21 -1.75 18.62
N PHE A 42 -0.94 -1.06 18.55
CA PHE A 42 -2.26 -1.69 18.61
C PHE A 42 -2.46 -2.76 17.54
N THR A 43 -2.13 -2.43 16.28
CA THR A 43 -2.25 -3.40 15.16
C THR A 43 -1.39 -4.64 15.40
N ASN A 44 -0.17 -4.47 15.90
CA ASN A 44 0.73 -5.58 16.15
C ASN A 44 0.16 -6.46 17.28
N TYR A 45 -0.16 -5.86 18.42
CA TYR A 45 -0.77 -6.54 19.57
C TYR A 45 -2.04 -7.31 19.19
N TYR A 46 -2.98 -6.65 18.50
CA TYR A 46 -4.23 -7.27 18.08
C TYR A 46 -3.98 -8.43 17.10
N SER A 47 -3.07 -8.26 16.14
CA SER A 47 -2.75 -9.29 15.15
C SER A 47 -2.09 -10.52 15.78
N THR A 48 -1.15 -10.32 16.71
CA THR A 48 -0.47 -11.41 17.43
C THR A 48 -1.44 -12.13 18.35
N HIS A 49 -2.26 -11.39 19.11
CA HIS A 49 -3.23 -11.98 20.02
C HIS A 49 -4.26 -12.84 19.27
N LYS A 50 -4.84 -12.32 18.18
CA LYS A 50 -5.75 -13.10 17.33
C LYS A 50 -5.06 -14.27 16.64
N GLY A 51 -3.80 -14.11 16.24
CA GLY A 51 -3.00 -15.22 15.70
C GLY A 51 -2.81 -16.35 16.71
N LEU A 52 -2.52 -16.00 17.97
CA LEU A 52 -2.39 -16.96 19.07
C LEU A 52 -3.71 -17.65 19.42
N GLU A 53 -4.81 -16.91 19.44
CA GLU A 53 -6.15 -17.46 19.69
C GLU A 53 -6.52 -18.52 18.64
N VAL A 54 -6.38 -18.19 17.35
CA VAL A 54 -6.62 -19.13 16.25
C VAL A 54 -5.66 -20.31 16.31
N ALA A 55 -4.38 -20.09 16.64
CA ALA A 55 -3.41 -21.17 16.77
C ALA A 55 -3.73 -22.11 17.95
N LYS A 56 -4.27 -21.57 19.05
CA LYS A 56 -4.72 -22.33 20.21
C LYS A 56 -5.93 -23.19 19.87
N GLU A 57 -6.95 -22.61 19.24
CA GLU A 57 -8.15 -23.34 18.78
C GLU A 57 -7.77 -24.45 17.79
N ALA A 58 -6.90 -24.15 16.82
CA ALA A 58 -6.41 -25.16 15.88
C ALA A 58 -5.65 -26.30 16.60
N THR A 59 -4.85 -25.97 17.61
CA THR A 59 -4.12 -26.96 18.41
C THR A 59 -5.05 -27.81 19.27
N GLU A 60 -6.13 -27.24 19.79
CA GLU A 60 -7.16 -27.98 20.52
C GLU A 60 -7.94 -28.94 19.61
N LEU A 61 -8.32 -28.49 18.41
CA LEU A 61 -8.96 -29.34 17.41
C LEU A 61 -8.05 -30.48 16.95
N LEU A 62 -6.75 -30.23 16.78
CA LEU A 62 -5.75 -31.24 16.39
C LEU A 62 -5.57 -32.39 17.41
N LYS A 63 -6.07 -32.24 18.65
CA LYS A 63 -6.06 -33.31 19.66
C LYS A 63 -7.18 -34.33 19.47
N ALA A 64 -8.14 -34.09 18.58
CA ALA A 64 -9.22 -35.04 18.33
C ALA A 64 -8.74 -36.22 17.46
N ASP A 65 -8.89 -37.44 17.98
CA ASP A 65 -8.51 -38.68 17.28
C ASP A 65 -9.39 -39.01 16.07
N SER A 66 -10.54 -38.32 15.92
CA SER A 66 -11.50 -38.52 14.81
C SER A 66 -11.19 -37.72 13.54
N LEU A 67 -10.08 -36.97 13.51
CA LEU A 67 -9.72 -36.14 12.37
C LEU A 67 -9.25 -36.97 11.17
N SER A 68 -9.81 -36.65 10.00
CA SER A 68 -9.24 -37.15 8.74
C SER A 68 -7.84 -36.58 8.51
N SER A 69 -6.98 -37.32 7.81
CA SER A 69 -5.62 -36.88 7.46
C SER A 69 -5.60 -35.54 6.71
N LYS A 70 -6.58 -35.30 5.83
CA LYS A 70 -6.75 -34.03 5.12
C LYS A 70 -7.09 -32.87 6.06
N THR A 71 -8.05 -33.09 6.97
CA THR A 71 -8.48 -32.06 7.93
C THR A 71 -7.34 -31.70 8.89
N ARG A 72 -6.55 -32.70 9.30
CA ARG A 72 -5.37 -32.49 10.15
C ARG A 72 -4.34 -31.58 9.46
N LEU A 73 -4.03 -31.84 8.19
CA LEU A 73 -3.10 -31.01 7.41
C LEU A 73 -3.61 -29.58 7.20
N GLU A 74 -4.92 -29.41 6.97
CA GLU A 74 -5.52 -28.08 6.85
C GLU A 74 -5.43 -27.30 8.17
N LEU A 75 -5.70 -27.96 9.30
CA LEU A 75 -5.59 -27.36 10.65
C LEU A 75 -4.15 -26.97 11.00
N GLU A 76 -3.16 -27.81 10.68
CA GLU A 76 -1.74 -27.46 10.82
C GLU A 76 -1.37 -26.25 9.97
N SER A 77 -1.85 -26.19 8.72
CA SER A 77 -1.65 -25.02 7.86
C SER A 77 -2.27 -23.74 8.43
N VAL A 78 -3.47 -23.84 9.01
CA VAL A 78 -4.17 -22.70 9.64
C VAL A 78 -3.38 -22.20 10.86
N ARG A 79 -2.94 -23.11 11.74
CA ARG A 79 -2.11 -22.78 12.90
C ARG A 79 -0.84 -22.05 12.48
N ASP A 80 -0.12 -22.61 11.52
CA ASP A 80 1.17 -22.06 11.09
C ASP A 80 0.99 -20.71 10.39
N LYS A 81 -0.07 -20.53 9.60
CA LYS A 81 -0.43 -19.24 8.99
C LYS A 81 -0.87 -18.20 10.02
N ALA A 82 -1.53 -18.61 11.10
CA ALA A 82 -1.98 -17.71 12.16
C ALA A 82 -0.79 -17.12 12.95
N ILE A 83 0.21 -17.95 13.27
CA ILE A 83 1.43 -17.53 13.98
C ILE A 83 2.33 -16.67 13.09
N THR A 84 2.43 -17.00 11.79
CA THR A 84 3.30 -16.28 10.84
C THR A 84 2.63 -15.08 10.16
N ARG A 85 1.40 -14.74 10.55
CA ARG A 85 0.62 -13.68 9.92
C ARG A 85 1.26 -12.31 10.14
N LYS A 86 1.69 -11.69 9.04
CA LYS A 86 2.16 -10.30 9.01
C LYS A 86 1.00 -9.31 8.86
N SER A 87 1.09 -8.16 9.53
CA SER A 87 0.13 -7.06 9.36
C SER A 87 0.25 -6.43 7.97
N ILE A 88 -0.72 -5.60 7.58
CA ILE A 88 -0.66 -4.88 6.29
C ILE A 88 0.54 -3.93 6.26
N ILE A 89 0.89 -3.34 7.40
CA ILE A 89 2.06 -2.45 7.54
C ILE A 89 3.36 -3.27 7.40
N ASP A 90 3.43 -4.45 8.01
CA ASP A 90 4.59 -5.35 7.84
C ASP A 90 4.72 -5.78 6.38
N LYS A 91 3.61 -6.10 5.72
CA LYS A 91 3.61 -6.44 4.29
C LYS A 91 4.06 -5.27 3.41
N SER A 92 3.66 -4.04 3.73
CA SER A 92 4.05 -2.86 2.93
C SER A 92 5.52 -2.49 3.13
N THR A 93 6.03 -2.63 4.36
CA THR A 93 7.44 -2.39 4.68
C THR A 93 8.35 -3.50 4.15
N ASP A 94 7.94 -4.76 4.23
CA ASP A 94 8.64 -5.88 3.60
C ASP A 94 8.67 -5.73 2.08
N TRP A 95 7.57 -5.29 1.49
CA TRP A 95 7.52 -5.01 0.06
C TRP A 95 8.54 -3.93 -0.32
N LEU A 96 8.64 -2.83 0.43
CA LEU A 96 9.67 -1.81 0.21
C LEU A 96 11.09 -2.38 0.33
N LYS A 97 11.35 -3.17 1.38
CA LYS A 97 12.65 -3.84 1.57
C LYS A 97 12.97 -4.81 0.43
N ALA A 98 11.95 -5.41 -0.17
CA ALA A 98 12.06 -6.31 -1.30
C ALA A 98 12.29 -5.59 -2.64
N VAL A 99 12.11 -4.26 -2.72
CA VAL A 99 12.55 -3.42 -3.86
C VAL A 99 14.08 -3.29 -3.90
N ASN A 100 14.80 -4.30 -3.44
CA ASN A 100 16.26 -4.31 -3.40
C ASN A 100 16.82 -4.53 -4.82
N TRP A 101 17.66 -3.60 -5.26
CA TRP A 101 17.97 -3.30 -6.66
C TRP A 101 18.78 -4.38 -7.40
N ASN A 102 19.27 -5.41 -6.69
CA ASN A 102 20.25 -6.38 -7.22
C ASN A 102 19.81 -7.86 -7.14
N GLN A 103 18.54 -8.20 -6.88
CA GLN A 103 18.16 -9.61 -6.71
C GLN A 103 17.71 -10.30 -8.00
N VAL A 104 18.62 -10.42 -8.98
CA VAL A 104 18.54 -11.53 -9.94
C VAL A 104 19.07 -12.78 -9.25
N LYS A 105 18.26 -13.38 -8.37
CA LYS A 105 18.58 -14.70 -7.83
C LYS A 105 18.32 -15.71 -8.92
N ILE A 106 19.32 -16.11 -9.70
CA ILE A 106 19.26 -17.33 -10.52
C ILE A 106 19.56 -18.50 -9.59
N LYS A 107 18.54 -19.27 -9.19
CA LYS A 107 18.77 -20.62 -8.66
C LYS A 107 18.89 -21.55 -9.84
N ILE A 108 20.11 -21.99 -10.12
CA ILE A 108 20.35 -23.14 -10.98
C ILE A 108 20.05 -24.36 -10.10
N VAL A 109 19.00 -25.11 -10.43
CA VAL A 109 18.77 -26.42 -9.81
C VAL A 109 19.62 -27.40 -10.61
N GLN A 110 20.80 -27.74 -10.11
CA GLN A 110 21.53 -28.89 -10.63
C GLN A 110 20.90 -30.15 -10.04
N ASN A 111 20.30 -30.98 -10.88
CA ASN A 111 19.97 -32.35 -10.50
C ASN A 111 21.30 -33.11 -10.33
N GLN A 112 21.66 -33.45 -9.09
CA GLN A 112 22.87 -34.21 -8.79
C GLN A 112 22.82 -35.66 -9.30
N ASP A 113 21.63 -36.18 -9.63
CA ASP A 113 21.44 -37.62 -9.88
C ASP A 113 21.38 -38.04 -11.36
N ASN A 114 21.32 -37.12 -12.34
CA ASN A 114 21.40 -37.51 -13.75
C ASN A 114 21.77 -36.34 -14.70
N PRO A 115 23.02 -36.25 -15.21
CA PRO A 115 23.51 -35.12 -16.01
C PRO A 115 22.91 -35.04 -17.44
N GLU A 116 22.24 -36.08 -17.94
CA GLU A 116 21.68 -36.11 -19.30
C GLU A 116 20.24 -35.59 -19.39
N LYS A 117 19.54 -35.45 -18.26
CA LYS A 117 18.18 -34.87 -18.19
C LYS A 117 18.23 -33.43 -17.67
N ASN A 118 18.97 -32.57 -18.36
CA ASN A 118 18.89 -31.14 -18.16
C ASN A 118 17.55 -30.61 -18.69
N GLN A 119 16.47 -30.80 -17.92
CA GLN A 119 15.27 -30.00 -18.12
C GLN A 119 15.66 -28.55 -17.81
N THR A 120 15.79 -27.73 -18.84
CA THR A 120 15.77 -26.27 -18.68
C THR A 120 14.40 -25.90 -18.16
N ILE A 121 14.23 -25.94 -16.84
CA ILE A 121 13.12 -25.26 -16.17
C ILE A 121 13.37 -23.79 -16.48
N VAL A 122 12.66 -23.26 -17.50
CA VAL A 122 12.66 -21.84 -17.81
C VAL A 122 12.10 -21.15 -16.57
N ARG A 123 13.01 -20.70 -15.71
CA ARG A 123 12.65 -20.08 -14.45
C ARG A 123 12.01 -18.76 -14.82
N GLU A 124 10.71 -18.64 -14.53
CA GLU A 124 9.96 -17.42 -14.83
C GLU A 124 10.75 -16.21 -14.29
N LEU A 125 10.98 -15.22 -15.16
CA LEU A 125 11.70 -14.03 -14.76
C LEU A 125 11.00 -13.41 -13.54
N PRO A 126 11.73 -13.18 -12.43
CA PRO A 126 11.16 -12.50 -11.28
C PRO A 126 10.66 -11.13 -11.72
N ARG A 127 9.51 -10.70 -11.19
CA ARG A 127 8.94 -9.37 -11.42
C ARG A 127 10.03 -8.32 -11.19
N SER A 128 10.27 -7.45 -12.17
CA SER A 128 11.19 -6.33 -11.94
C SER A 128 10.57 -5.35 -10.95
N ALA A 129 11.24 -5.17 -9.81
CA ALA A 129 10.80 -4.26 -8.77
C ALA A 129 10.88 -2.79 -9.24
N ILE A 130 11.93 -2.44 -9.98
CA ILE A 130 12.14 -1.07 -10.51
C ILE A 130 11.01 -0.71 -11.47
N TRP A 131 10.75 -1.56 -12.48
CA TRP A 131 9.67 -1.30 -13.44
C TRP A 131 8.32 -1.25 -12.76
N HIS A 132 8.10 -2.06 -11.73
CA HIS A 132 6.87 -1.99 -10.95
C HIS A 132 6.72 -0.63 -10.26
N VAL A 133 7.74 -0.17 -9.53
CA VAL A 133 7.68 1.13 -8.83
C VAL A 133 7.50 2.27 -9.81
N VAL A 134 8.28 2.31 -10.89
CA VAL A 134 8.19 3.36 -11.91
C VAL A 134 6.79 3.38 -12.52
N THR A 135 6.31 2.26 -13.03
CA THR A 135 5.01 2.20 -13.72
C THR A 135 3.82 2.36 -12.78
N SER A 136 4.01 2.23 -11.46
CA SER A 136 2.97 2.47 -10.45
C SER A 136 2.94 3.88 -9.88
N THR A 137 4.01 4.67 -10.04
CA THR A 137 4.13 5.96 -9.33
C THR A 137 4.58 7.14 -10.18
N VAL A 138 5.14 6.92 -11.38
CA VAL A 138 5.85 7.97 -12.13
C VAL A 138 5.03 9.24 -12.38
N LEU A 139 3.76 9.14 -12.76
CA LEU A 139 2.95 10.34 -13.03
C LEU A 139 2.64 11.11 -11.75
N PHE A 140 2.38 10.39 -10.64
CA PHE A 140 2.13 11.01 -9.34
C PHE A 140 3.38 11.69 -8.78
N ILE A 141 4.55 11.06 -8.91
CA ILE A 141 5.81 11.67 -8.48
C ILE A 141 6.11 12.92 -9.29
N LEU A 142 5.99 12.87 -10.63
CA LEU A 142 6.23 14.04 -11.48
C LEU A 142 5.27 15.19 -11.13
N PHE A 143 3.98 14.88 -10.95
CA PHE A 143 2.99 15.87 -10.57
C PHE A 143 3.26 16.45 -9.18
N GLY A 144 3.59 15.60 -8.20
CA GLY A 144 3.88 16.05 -6.84
C GLY A 144 5.16 16.89 -6.75
N ILE A 145 6.21 16.55 -7.51
CA ILE A 145 7.39 17.39 -7.67
C ILE A 145 6.98 18.76 -8.23
N LEU A 146 6.22 18.77 -9.34
CA LEU A 146 5.76 20.02 -9.95
C LEU A 146 4.97 20.88 -8.94
N VAL A 147 4.01 20.29 -8.23
CA VAL A 147 3.19 21.00 -7.22
C VAL A 147 4.04 21.49 -6.06
N ALA A 148 5.00 20.70 -5.59
CA ALA A 148 5.91 21.11 -4.51
C ALA A 148 6.72 22.34 -4.94
N PHE A 149 7.33 22.29 -6.13
CA PHE A 149 8.10 23.42 -6.67
C PHE A 149 7.22 24.66 -6.90
N VAL A 150 6.04 24.51 -7.51
CA VAL A 150 5.09 25.62 -7.67
C VAL A 150 4.71 26.22 -6.32
N SER A 151 4.51 25.41 -5.29
CA SER A 151 4.19 25.88 -3.94
C SER A 151 5.34 26.69 -3.31
N LEU A 152 6.59 26.35 -3.62
CA LEU A 152 7.75 27.10 -3.13
C LEU A 152 7.84 28.51 -3.74
N PHE A 153 7.46 28.66 -5.00
CA PHE A 153 7.55 29.91 -5.75
C PHE A 153 6.24 30.70 -5.83
N SER A 154 5.11 30.13 -5.42
CA SER A 154 3.82 30.81 -5.48
C SER A 154 3.76 32.01 -4.52
N PRO A 155 3.52 33.23 -5.02
CA PRO A 155 3.38 34.41 -4.17
C PRO A 155 2.15 34.34 -3.25
N ASP A 156 1.12 33.59 -3.65
CA ASP A 156 -0.19 33.53 -2.99
C ASP A 156 -0.16 32.83 -1.63
N ILE A 157 0.83 31.98 -1.37
CA ILE A 157 0.96 31.20 -0.11
C ILE A 157 1.50 32.07 1.05
N GLY A 158 1.99 33.28 0.75
CA GLY A 158 2.48 34.25 1.73
C GLY A 158 4.01 34.22 1.89
N GLY A 159 4.51 34.39 3.11
CA GLY A 159 5.96 34.50 3.39
C GLY A 159 6.75 33.20 3.16
N LEU A 160 8.08 33.34 3.00
CA LEU A 160 9.00 32.24 2.64
C LEU A 160 8.89 31.03 3.58
N VAL A 161 8.79 31.25 4.90
CA VAL A 161 8.64 30.17 5.88
C VAL A 161 7.38 29.33 5.62
N LYS A 162 6.24 29.97 5.32
CA LYS A 162 5.00 29.25 5.00
C LYS A 162 5.15 28.43 3.72
N ARG A 163 5.82 28.97 2.69
CA ARG A 163 6.07 28.26 1.44
C ARG A 163 6.94 27.02 1.64
N VAL A 164 7.99 27.13 2.46
CA VAL A 164 8.85 26.00 2.82
C VAL A 164 8.06 24.93 3.57
N ILE A 165 7.22 25.31 4.54
CA ILE A 165 6.35 24.37 5.27
C ILE A 165 5.40 23.65 4.29
N VAL A 166 4.73 24.38 3.40
CA VAL A 166 3.82 23.78 2.41
C VAL A 166 4.58 22.86 1.46
N PHE A 167 5.77 23.24 1.00
CA PHE A 167 6.64 22.38 0.18
C PHE A 167 6.91 21.03 0.85
N PHE A 168 7.29 21.04 2.14
CA PHE A 168 7.52 19.79 2.88
C PHE A 168 6.25 18.96 3.03
N ILE A 169 5.12 19.60 3.38
CA ILE A 169 3.83 18.92 3.51
C ILE A 169 3.44 18.24 2.19
N VAL A 170 3.49 18.97 1.06
CA VAL A 170 3.17 18.43 -0.26
C VAL A 170 4.12 17.28 -0.64
N SER A 171 5.41 17.40 -0.33
CA SER A 171 6.41 16.37 -0.61
C SER A 171 6.15 15.09 0.17
N VAL A 172 5.86 15.20 1.47
CA VAL A 172 5.52 14.05 2.32
C VAL A 172 4.24 13.37 1.86
N ILE A 173 3.20 14.15 1.54
CA ILE A 173 1.93 13.61 1.01
C ILE A 173 2.16 12.87 -0.31
N THR A 174 2.95 13.47 -1.22
CA THR A 174 3.28 12.86 -2.51
C THR A 174 4.03 11.55 -2.33
N ALA A 175 5.07 11.53 -1.48
CA ALA A 175 5.85 10.33 -1.21
C ALA A 175 4.98 9.22 -0.58
N GLY A 176 4.12 9.57 0.38
CA GLY A 176 3.18 8.64 1.00
C GLY A 176 2.18 8.06 -0.01
N LEU A 177 1.62 8.89 -0.89
CA LEU A 177 0.71 8.45 -1.95
C LEU A 177 1.42 7.54 -2.97
N ALA A 178 2.63 7.90 -3.40
CA ALA A 178 3.43 7.08 -4.30
C ALA A 178 3.73 5.71 -3.68
N TRP A 179 4.14 5.68 -2.41
CA TRP A 179 4.36 4.43 -1.69
C TRP A 179 3.08 3.59 -1.62
N TRP A 180 1.97 4.20 -1.21
CA TRP A 180 0.68 3.51 -1.11
C TRP A 180 0.24 2.93 -2.46
N LEU A 181 0.34 3.69 -3.55
CA LEU A 181 -0.02 3.24 -4.90
C LEU A 181 0.84 2.06 -5.34
N SER A 182 2.14 2.15 -5.11
CA SER A 182 3.07 1.10 -5.48
C SER A 182 2.82 -0.20 -4.71
N PHE A 183 2.48 -0.10 -3.43
CA PHE A 183 2.04 -1.24 -2.62
C PHE A 183 0.73 -1.83 -3.15
N MET A 184 -0.29 -1.02 -3.42
CA MET A 184 -1.60 -1.50 -3.89
C MET A 184 -1.51 -2.18 -5.26
N PHE A 185 -0.75 -1.62 -6.20
CA PHE A 185 -0.48 -2.28 -7.49
C PHE A 185 0.48 -3.48 -7.35
N GLY A 186 1.21 -3.55 -6.23
CA GLY A 186 1.98 -4.72 -5.83
C GLY A 186 1.08 -5.94 -5.56
N LEU A 187 -0.14 -5.72 -5.04
CA LEU A 187 -1.11 -6.76 -4.71
C LEU A 187 -1.78 -7.40 -5.93
N ILE A 188 -1.68 -6.77 -7.11
CA ILE A 188 -2.26 -7.31 -8.34
C ILE A 188 -1.48 -8.57 -8.74
N PRO A 189 -2.13 -9.74 -8.82
CA PRO A 189 -1.47 -10.97 -9.23
C PRO A 189 -1.01 -10.87 -10.69
N LYS A 190 -0.08 -11.75 -11.09
CA LYS A 190 0.43 -11.81 -12.46
C LYS A 190 -0.72 -12.05 -13.44
N ILE A 191 -0.92 -11.12 -14.38
CA ILE A 191 -1.99 -11.23 -15.39
C ILE A 191 -1.47 -12.01 -16.60
N ALA A 192 -2.21 -13.03 -17.03
CA ALA A 192 -1.90 -13.83 -18.22
C ALA A 192 -0.46 -14.38 -18.27
N GLY A 193 0.13 -14.70 -17.10
CA GLY A 193 1.50 -15.23 -17.05
C GLY A 193 2.59 -14.23 -17.45
N ASN A 194 2.30 -12.93 -17.59
CA ASN A 194 3.28 -11.91 -17.98
C ASN A 194 3.15 -10.63 -17.14
N TRP A 195 4.25 -10.20 -16.51
CA TRP A 195 4.29 -8.97 -15.70
C TRP A 195 4.12 -7.68 -16.52
N LEU A 196 4.34 -7.72 -17.84
CA LEU A 196 4.13 -6.58 -18.73
C LEU A 196 2.69 -6.05 -18.67
N TRP A 197 1.71 -6.95 -18.57
CA TRP A 197 0.30 -6.57 -18.45
C TRP A 197 0.01 -5.79 -17.18
N ASN A 198 0.65 -6.16 -16.07
CA ASN A 198 0.54 -5.42 -14.82
C ASN A 198 1.12 -4.00 -14.99
N TYR A 199 2.25 -3.85 -15.69
CA TYR A 199 2.85 -2.54 -15.94
C TYR A 199 1.98 -1.63 -16.82
N ILE A 200 1.41 -2.19 -17.90
CA ILE A 200 0.46 -1.46 -18.76
C ILE A 200 -0.77 -1.03 -17.96
N LEU A 201 -1.34 -1.95 -17.17
CA LEU A 201 -2.49 -1.65 -16.32
C LEU A 201 -2.20 -0.53 -15.32
N ASN A 202 -1.03 -0.56 -14.67
CA ASN A 202 -0.63 0.48 -13.73
C ASN A 202 -0.61 1.87 -14.41
N ILE A 203 -0.04 1.96 -15.61
CA ILE A 203 0.01 3.23 -16.37
C ILE A 203 -1.41 3.67 -16.76
N LEU A 204 -2.25 2.75 -17.26
CA LEU A 204 -3.64 3.07 -17.62
C LEU A 204 -4.44 3.59 -16.42
N LEU A 205 -4.29 2.98 -15.25
CA LEU A 205 -4.93 3.44 -14.03
C LEU A 205 -4.45 4.83 -13.61
N GLN A 206 -3.14 5.10 -13.70
CA GLN A 206 -2.62 6.45 -13.43
C GLN A 206 -3.18 7.48 -14.42
N LEU A 207 -3.25 7.16 -15.71
CA LEU A 207 -3.84 8.04 -16.72
C LEU A 207 -5.34 8.29 -16.45
N LEU A 208 -6.07 7.27 -16.00
CA LEU A 208 -7.47 7.40 -15.60
C LEU A 208 -7.64 8.36 -14.42
N PHE A 209 -6.76 8.29 -13.41
CA PHE A 209 -6.76 9.26 -12.30
C PHE A 209 -6.51 10.68 -12.78
N VAL A 210 -5.52 10.89 -13.66
CA VAL A 210 -5.25 12.22 -14.23
C VAL A 210 -6.45 12.73 -15.04
N TYR A 211 -7.05 11.88 -15.88
CA TYR A 211 -8.21 12.22 -16.67
C TYR A 211 -9.41 12.65 -15.81
N THR A 212 -9.73 11.88 -14.76
CA THR A 212 -10.84 12.19 -13.86
C THR A 212 -10.59 13.49 -13.08
N ALA A 213 -9.35 13.77 -12.67
CA ALA A 213 -8.98 15.02 -12.03
C ALA A 213 -9.19 16.23 -12.95
N ILE A 214 -8.74 16.15 -14.21
CA ILE A 214 -8.93 17.22 -15.22
C ILE A 214 -10.42 17.44 -15.51
N LYS A 215 -11.18 16.35 -15.70
CA LYS A 215 -12.63 16.42 -15.97
C LYS A 215 -13.38 17.08 -14.81
N SER A 216 -13.06 16.69 -13.57
CA SER A 216 -13.64 17.30 -12.36
C SER A 216 -13.33 18.79 -12.27
N SER A 217 -12.09 19.21 -12.57
CA SER A 217 -11.71 20.62 -12.57
C SER A 217 -12.47 21.44 -13.62
N LYS A 218 -12.76 20.88 -14.81
CA LYS A 218 -13.54 21.58 -15.85
C LYS A 218 -15.00 21.79 -15.43
N ASN A 219 -15.63 20.78 -14.83
CA ASN A 219 -17.02 20.87 -14.38
C ASN A 219 -17.22 21.92 -13.28
N ASN A 220 -16.25 22.08 -12.37
CA ASN A 220 -16.30 23.11 -11.32
C ASN A 220 -16.10 24.54 -11.86
N LYS A 221 -15.48 24.73 -13.03
CA LYS A 221 -15.38 26.04 -13.69
C LYS A 221 -16.65 26.41 -14.47
N SER A 222 -17.46 25.42 -14.87
CA SER A 222 -18.72 25.63 -15.59
C SER A 222 -19.89 26.01 -14.66
N THR A 223 -19.72 25.89 -13.36
CA THR A 223 -20.75 26.11 -12.32
C THR A 223 -20.44 27.33 -11.44
N ARG A 224 -19.38 28.08 -11.77
CA ARG A 224 -19.03 29.39 -11.20
C ARG A 224 -19.17 30.44 -12.27
#